data_AF-A0A6J6LB27-F1
#
_entry.id   AF-A0A6J6LB27-F1
#
_cell.length_a   1.000
_cell.length_b   1.000
_cell.length_c   1.000
_cell.angle_alpha   90.00
_cell.angle_beta   90.00
_cell.angle_gamma   90.00
#
_symmetry.space_group_name_H-M   'P 1'
#
loop_
_entity.id
_entity.type
_entity.pdbx_description
1 polymer ?
#
loop_
_entity_poly.entity_id
_entity_poly.type
_entity_poly.pdbx_seq_one_letter_code
_entity_poly.pdbx_strand_id
1 'polypeptide(L)'
;MRILALAVFERIVYQSTCLDSSSPDRPTLEVDALLREGDADGPLLLPMADLKRMLGFSIAEHHILSFRESGRSEFRDGVEYLLFPVWRDLSHE
;
A
#
# COMPACT_ATOMS: atom_id res chain seq x y z
N MET A 1 7.04 1.98 -8.50
CA MET A 1 5.96 2.91 -8.12
C MET A 1 6.22 3.26 -6.67
N ARG A 2 6.17 4.54 -6.30
CA ARG A 2 6.38 4.99 -4.93
C ARG A 2 5.08 5.56 -4.40
N ILE A 3 4.62 5.03 -3.27
CA ILE A 3 3.39 5.43 -2.60
C ILE A 3 3.77 6.05 -1.27
N LEU A 4 3.19 7.21 -0.95
CA LEU A 4 3.29 7.85 0.35
C LEU A 4 1.99 7.62 1.12
N ALA A 5 2.07 6.92 2.26
CA ALA A 5 0.99 6.81 3.23
C ALA A 5 1.05 7.99 4.20
N LEU A 6 -0.09 8.66 4.37
CA LEU A 6 -0.26 9.86 5.19
C LEU A 6 -1.08 9.58 6.46
N ALA A 7 -1.82 8.47 6.48
CA ALA A 7 -2.57 8.00 7.64
C ALA A 7 -2.57 6.48 7.67
N VAL A 8 -2.13 5.92 8.80
CA VAL A 8 -2.09 4.48 9.07
C VAL A 8 -2.74 4.23 10.42
N PHE A 9 -3.60 3.22 10.51
CA PHE A 9 -4.20 2.77 11.75
C PHE A 9 -4.40 1.26 11.72
N GLU A 10 -3.98 0.55 12.77
CA GLU A 10 -4.04 -0.92 12.85
C GLU A 10 -3.51 -1.64 11.58
N ARG A 11 -2.37 -1.15 11.07
CA ARG A 11 -1.67 -1.58 9.85
C ARG A 11 -2.35 -1.22 8.52
N ILE A 12 -3.54 -0.65 8.55
CA ILE A 12 -4.28 -0.27 7.33
C ILE A 12 -3.90 1.15 6.95
N VAL A 13 -3.56 1.35 5.68
CA VAL A 13 -3.36 2.67 5.08
C VAL A 13 -4.74 3.25 4.75
N TYR A 14 -5.09 4.37 5.38
CA TYR A 14 -6.36 5.08 5.17
C TYR A 14 -6.24 6.25 4.19
N GLN A 15 -5.06 6.85 4.09
CA GLN A 15 -4.79 7.95 3.17
C GLN A 15 -3.43 7.75 2.54
N SER A 16 -3.39 7.80 1.21
CA SER A 16 -2.16 7.70 0.45
C SER A 16 -2.19 8.48 -0.86
N THR A 17 -1.00 8.79 -1.37
CA THR A 17 -0.79 9.38 -2.69
C THR A 17 0.34 8.67 -3.44
N CYS A 18 0.33 8.78 -4.77
CA CYS A 18 1.39 8.25 -5.63
C CYS A 18 2.43 9.34 -5.88
N LEU A 19 3.66 9.10 -5.47
CA LEU A 19 4.79 10.00 -5.73
C LEU A 19 5.43 9.74 -7.09
N ASP A 20 5.43 8.48 -7.53
CA ASP A 20 5.99 8.06 -8.82
C ASP A 20 5.28 6.78 -9.31
N SER A 21 4.75 6.80 -10.54
CA SER A 21 4.03 5.69 -11.15
C SER A 21 4.87 4.83 -12.10
N SER A 22 6.17 5.08 -12.24
CA SER A 22 7.05 4.48 -13.26
C SER A 22 7.19 2.95 -13.23
N SER A 23 7.10 2.32 -12.05
CA SER A 23 7.24 0.85 -11.89
C SER A 23 6.04 0.22 -11.15
N PRO A 24 4.86 0.13 -11.78
CA PRO A 24 3.62 -0.32 -11.14
C PRO A 24 3.66 -1.78 -10.66
N ASP A 25 4.54 -2.61 -11.22
CA ASP A 25 4.78 -4.01 -10.84
C ASP A 25 5.55 -4.15 -9.52
N ARG A 26 6.28 -3.12 -9.11
CA ARG A 26 7.09 -3.09 -7.89
C ARG A 26 6.77 -1.85 -7.07
N PRO A 27 5.57 -1.77 -6.47
CA PRO A 27 5.23 -0.68 -5.58
C PRO A 27 6.07 -0.78 -4.30
N THR A 28 6.55 0.37 -3.84
CA THR A 28 7.19 0.57 -2.53
C THR A 28 6.35 1.55 -1.71
N LEU A 29 6.43 1.43 -0.38
CA LEU A 29 5.67 2.25 0.56
C LEU A 29 6.62 3.11 1.40
N GLU A 30 6.36 4.40 1.39
CA GLU A 30 6.92 5.41 2.27
C GLU A 30 5.79 5.87 3.21
N VAL A 31 6.10 6.09 4.49
CA VAL A 31 5.11 6.42 5.52
C VAL A 31 5.50 7.74 6.17
N ASP A 32 4.67 8.75 5.96
CA ASP A 32 4.73 10.05 6.62
C ASP A 32 3.42 10.25 7.38
N ALA A 33 3.28 9.48 8.47
CA ALA A 33 2.08 9.44 9.29
C ALA A 33 2.49 9.38 10.77
N LEU A 34 1.66 9.96 11.64
CA LEU A 34 1.82 9.77 13.08
C LEU A 34 1.43 8.34 13.46
N LEU A 35 2.41 7.50 13.75
CA LEU A 35 2.21 6.12 14.19
C LEU A 35 2.10 6.05 15.72
N ARG A 36 1.09 5.33 16.22
CA ARG A 36 0.97 4.92 17.62
C ARG A 36 1.34 3.46 17.77
N GLU A 37 1.53 3.03 19.02
CA GLU A 37 1.67 1.61 19.35
C GLU A 37 0.51 0.80 18.75
N GLY A 38 0.82 -0.29 18.04
CA GLY A 38 -0.17 -1.10 17.32
C GLY A 38 -0.41 -0.70 15.86
N ASP A 39 -0.14 0.55 15.45
CA ASP A 39 -0.46 1.01 14.09
C ASP A 39 0.41 0.34 13.01
N ALA A 40 1.61 -0.11 13.36
CA ALA A 40 2.55 -0.71 12.42
C ALA A 40 3.19 -2.02 12.92
N ASP A 41 2.46 -2.78 13.75
CA ASP A 41 2.91 -4.08 14.29
C ASP A 41 2.77 -5.21 13.24
N GLY A 42 3.51 -5.07 12.13
CA GLY A 42 3.57 -6.03 11.04
C GLY A 42 3.49 -5.38 9.65
N PRO A 43 3.16 -6.16 8.60
CA PRO A 43 3.00 -5.63 7.25
C PRO A 43 1.91 -4.57 7.19
N LEU A 44 2.19 -3.48 6.50
CA LEU A 44 1.17 -2.46 6.19
C LEU A 44 0.35 -2.87 4.98
N LEU A 45 -0.91 -2.45 4.98
CA LEU A 45 -1.93 -2.91 4.06
C LEU A 45 -2.54 -1.72 3.33
N LEU A 46 -2.30 -1.68 2.02
CA LEU A 46 -2.89 -0.68 1.15
C LEU A 46 -4.16 -1.26 0.51
N PRO A 47 -5.33 -0.62 0.65
CA PRO A 47 -6.53 -1.06 -0.06
C PRO A 47 -6.27 -1.16 -1.56
N MET A 48 -6.65 -2.28 -2.18
CA MET A 48 -6.45 -2.47 -3.62
C MET A 48 -7.23 -1.42 -4.45
N ALA A 49 -8.32 -0.88 -3.87
CA ALA A 49 -9.07 0.24 -4.44
C ALA A 49 -8.21 1.51 -4.56
N ASP A 50 -7.39 1.83 -3.57
CA ASP A 50 -6.49 2.98 -3.62
C ASP A 50 -5.37 2.79 -4.63
N LEU A 51 -4.82 1.58 -4.74
CA LEU A 51 -3.86 1.24 -5.80
C LEU A 51 -4.47 1.49 -7.19
N LYS A 52 -5.70 1.00 -7.43
CA LYS A 52 -6.43 1.21 -8.69
C LYS A 52 -6.68 2.69 -8.96
N ARG A 53 -7.05 3.46 -7.93
CA ARG A 53 -7.26 4.91 -8.02
C ARG A 53 -5.98 5.64 -8.40
N MET A 54 -4.84 5.27 -7.81
CA MET A 54 -3.54 5.89 -8.06
C MET A 54 -2.96 5.56 -9.45
N LEU A 55 -3.07 4.31 -9.89
CA LEU A 55 -2.51 3.85 -11.18
C LEU A 55 -3.46 4.04 -12.36
N GLY A 56 -4.76 4.17 -12.11
CA GLY A 56 -5.80 4.00 -13.11
C GLY A 56 -6.14 2.52 -13.33
N PHE A 57 -7.40 2.25 -13.66
CA PHE A 57 -7.96 0.90 -13.71
C PHE A 57 -7.25 -0.03 -14.70
N SER A 58 -6.96 0.45 -15.92
CA SER A 58 -6.34 -0.37 -16.96
C SER A 58 -4.94 -0.86 -16.59
N ILE A 59 -4.11 0.02 -16.02
CA ILE A 59 -2.75 -0.34 -15.57
C ILE A 59 -2.86 -1.28 -14.38
N ALA A 60 -3.71 -0.95 -13.40
CA ALA A 60 -3.86 -1.77 -12.20
C ALA A 60 -4.33 -3.20 -12.51
N GLU A 61 -5.31 -3.38 -13.40
CA GLU A 61 -5.80 -4.71 -13.80
C GLU A 61 -4.70 -5.61 -14.38
N HIS A 62 -3.76 -5.03 -15.13
CA HIS A 62 -2.63 -5.78 -15.69
C HIS A 62 -1.69 -6.36 -14.62
N HIS A 63 -1.58 -5.70 -13.46
CA HIS A 63 -0.63 -6.08 -12.40
C HIS A 63 -1.27 -6.81 -11.21
N ILE A 64 -2.56 -6.60 -10.94
CA ILE A 64 -3.25 -7.17 -9.77
C ILE A 64 -3.20 -8.70 -9.74
N LEU A 65 -3.35 -9.36 -10.90
CA LEU A 65 -3.30 -10.81 -10.95
C LEU A 65 -1.94 -11.34 -10.46
N SER A 66 -0.85 -10.70 -10.89
CA SER A 66 0.51 -11.06 -10.45
C SER A 66 0.70 -10.87 -8.94
N PHE A 67 0.12 -9.81 -8.35
CA PHE A 67 0.17 -9.63 -6.89
C PHE A 67 -0.56 -10.74 -6.13
N ARG A 68 -1.73 -11.18 -6.63
CA ARG A 68 -2.48 -12.30 -6.04
C ARG A 68 -1.70 -13.60 -6.13
N GLU A 69 -1.19 -13.92 -7.32
CA GLU A 69 -0.45 -15.17 -7.58
C GLU A 69 0.87 -15.25 -6.80
N SER A 70 1.50 -14.11 -6.54
CA SER A 70 2.73 -14.02 -5.74
C SER A 70 2.50 -13.93 -4.23
N GLY A 71 1.25 -14.03 -3.76
CA GLY A 71 0.93 -13.92 -2.33
C GLY A 71 1.17 -12.52 -1.74
N ARG A 72 1.20 -11.49 -2.61
CA ARG A 72 1.38 -10.09 -2.22
C ARG A 72 0.06 -9.37 -1.94
N SER A 73 -1.09 -10.03 -2.08
CA SER A 73 -2.37 -9.51 -1.60
C SER A 73 -3.00 -10.42 -0.54
N GLU A 74 -3.81 -9.83 0.34
CA GLU A 74 -4.62 -10.56 1.31
C GLU A 74 -6.04 -9.99 1.37
N PHE A 75 -6.98 -10.82 1.85
CA PHE A 75 -8.32 -10.39 2.18
C PHE A 75 -8.47 -10.28 3.70
N ARG A 76 -9.01 -9.15 4.17
CA ARG A 76 -9.37 -8.92 5.56
C ARG A 76 -10.70 -8.18 5.62
N ASP A 77 -11.63 -8.69 6.40
CA ASP A 77 -12.97 -8.09 6.59
C ASP A 77 -13.69 -7.72 5.28
N GLY A 78 -13.51 -8.55 4.23
CA GLY A 78 -14.14 -8.36 2.93
C GLY A 78 -13.42 -7.36 1.99
N VAL A 79 -12.29 -6.79 2.41
CA VAL A 79 -11.48 -5.87 1.60
C VAL A 79 -10.19 -6.57 1.17
N GLU A 80 -9.81 -6.38 -0.10
CA GLU A 80 -8.52 -6.83 -0.62
C GLU A 80 -7.45 -5.75 -0.42
N TYR A 81 -6.32 -6.14 0.15
CA TYR A 81 -5.18 -5.28 0.40
C TYR A 81 -3.94 -5.78 -0.31
N LEU A 82 -3.11 -4.86 -0.76
CA LEU A 82 -1.73 -5.13 -1.15
C LEU A 82 -0.84 -5.05 0.10
N LEU A 83 -0.01 -6.07 0.33
CA LEU A 83 0.89 -6.15 1.48
C LEU A 83 2.20 -5.43 1.23
N PHE A 84 2.64 -4.71 2.26
CA PHE A 84 3.97 -4.12 2.40
C PHE A 84 4.63 -4.62 3.69
N PRO A 85 5.33 -5.77 3.64
CA PRO A 85 6.09 -6.28 4.78
C PRO A 85 7.28 -5.39 5.17
N VAL A 86 7.78 -4.61 4.21
CA VAL A 86 8.85 -3.63 4.38
C VAL A 86 8.37 -2.31 3.79
N TRP A 87 8.59 -1.24 4.55
CA TRP A 87 8.25 0.13 4.21
C TRP A 87 9.30 1.07 4.84
N ARG A 88 9.35 2.31 4.38
CA ARG A 88 10.27 3.33 4.91
C ARG A 88 9.49 4.33 5.74
N ASP A 89 9.94 4.58 6.96
CA ASP A 89 9.44 5.64 7.82
C ASP A 89 10.10 6.97 7.44
N LEU A 90 9.28 8.00 7.21
CA LEU A 90 9.68 9.38 6.92
C LEU A 90 9.21 10.37 8.00
N SER A 91 8.46 9.91 9.01
CA SER A 91 7.86 10.78 10.04
C SER A 91 8.87 11.49 10.95
N HIS A 92 10.16 11.16 10.80
CA HIS A 92 11.28 11.67 11.58
C HIS A 92 12.37 12.36 10.73
N GLU A 93 12.15 12.57 9.43
CA GLU A 93 13.03 13.37 8.55
C GLU A 93 12.67 14.86 8.58
#